data_AF-A0AAJ6VMH2-F1
#
_entry.id   AF-A0AAJ6VMH2-F1
#
_cell.length_a   1.000
_cell.length_b   1.000
_cell.length_c   1.000
_cell.angle_alpha   90.00
_cell.angle_beta   90.00
_cell.angle_gamma   90.00
#
_symmetry.space_group_name_H-M   'P 1'
#
loop_
_entity.id
_entity.type
_entity.pdbx_description
1 polymer ?
#
loop_
_entity_poly.entity_id
_entity_poly.type
_entity_poly.pdbx_seq_one_letter_code
_entity_poly.pdbx_strand_id
1 'polypeptide(L)'
;MMEATRLMLGSAILGLFWTAPGLPRGAALANGLPSSGSGPSVNGNGRCNSPPCSCDQYGRLTCDCKDNPEELILTADGERGLGRHTSRIVVNNCPSVLLTNFSLVQMDGLISVDLINVANLTLMHHSFKLSQKASNTRITVRNSSVDVLPSNVFHGDVEAIVLENVRIGQVLAFAFANLINTNSITLENCRIEVIEALAFKKFDVRFFHMIGGTFGDQVPSRVMNDIEIYDKFMLDGVKMGNVRSSAFVIKRPKTVAILNCAIDNLESEAFDISVRGTVIIKNNTLGNVAFGSFFAIRADTENRIPPSNTNLYTLMFKNNSLNSFEEGSLIFDRTSFRTEINSVLVNQVCDCNQLSIWKSQILNYTNAYSRLITSRDNTNILAPPFSLETSVEDPETFLCLENLDAESTSSFIEFETRNCALSSSMLLLISAISGLLLLLIIAASLLVYYCRKHRRDGRKRWISVPTLAPDVVTKTQNGVINRETTASGGAPVDSRITMVVPDGRLYKETEFHVIVEKAEPLTTEL
;
A
#
# COMPACT_ATOMS: atom_id res chain seq x y z
N MET A 1 -19.88 7.22 36.78
CA MET A 1 -21.27 6.77 36.95
C MET A 1 -21.31 5.28 36.71
N MET A 2 -21.47 4.51 37.78
CA MET A 2 -21.71 3.06 37.72
C MET A 2 -23.21 2.84 37.68
N GLU A 3 -23.67 1.91 36.84
CA GLU A 3 -24.95 1.27 37.11
C GLU A 3 -24.85 -0.23 36.83
N ALA A 4 -25.47 -0.98 37.73
CA ALA A 4 -25.22 -2.37 38.02
C ALA A 4 -26.41 -3.24 37.63
N THR A 5 -26.09 -4.45 37.20
CA THR A 5 -26.80 -5.74 37.37
C THR A 5 -28.17 -5.80 38.08
N ARG A 6 -29.09 -6.58 37.49
CA ARG A 6 -29.89 -7.72 38.07
C ARG A 6 -30.71 -8.35 36.92
N LEU A 7 -30.66 -9.63 36.51
CA LEU A 7 -30.78 -10.99 37.10
C LEU A 7 -32.20 -11.47 37.46
N MET A 8 -32.48 -12.70 36.99
CA MET A 8 -33.50 -13.72 37.37
C MET A 8 -34.92 -13.57 36.81
N LEU A 9 -35.74 -14.60 36.60
CA LEU A 9 -35.71 -16.05 36.29
C LEU A 9 -37.20 -16.50 36.41
N GLY A 10 -37.69 -17.49 35.67
CA GLY A 10 -38.99 -18.13 35.99
C GLY A 10 -39.57 -18.99 34.86
N SER A 11 -39.29 -20.30 34.87
CA SER A 11 -40.24 -21.40 35.15
C SER A 11 -41.24 -21.69 34.00
N ALA A 12 -41.06 -22.74 33.19
CA ALA A 12 -41.37 -24.16 33.45
C ALA A 12 -42.85 -24.44 33.81
N ILE A 13 -43.55 -25.24 33.00
CA ILE A 13 -44.21 -26.52 33.39
C ILE A 13 -45.06 -27.12 32.25
N LEU A 14 -44.78 -28.40 32.02
CA LEU A 14 -45.53 -29.57 31.52
C LEU A 14 -46.92 -29.42 30.87
N GLY A 15 -47.12 -30.28 29.85
CA GLY A 15 -48.44 -30.80 29.45
C GLY A 15 -48.31 -31.93 28.43
N LEU A 16 -47.95 -33.12 28.90
CA LEU A 16 -47.93 -34.39 28.16
C LEU A 16 -49.35 -34.93 27.86
N PHE A 17 -49.40 -35.82 26.85
CA PHE A 17 -50.13 -37.10 26.79
C PHE A 17 -51.44 -37.25 25.97
N TRP A 18 -51.38 -38.29 25.10
CA TRP A 18 -52.42 -39.23 24.62
C TRP A 18 -53.14 -38.82 23.32
N THR A 19 -53.43 -39.67 22.32
CA THR A 19 -53.33 -41.12 22.06
C THR A 19 -53.70 -41.33 20.57
N ALA A 20 -53.06 -42.26 19.87
CA ALA A 20 -53.57 -42.87 18.61
C ALA A 20 -54.67 -43.92 18.95
N PRO A 21 -55.22 -44.79 18.05
CA PRO A 21 -55.26 -44.87 16.57
C PRO A 21 -56.67 -45.25 15.99
N GLY A 22 -56.83 -45.41 14.66
CA GLY A 22 -57.69 -46.48 14.09
C GLY A 22 -58.79 -46.17 13.03
N LEU A 23 -58.44 -46.48 11.76
CA LEU A 23 -59.23 -47.20 10.72
C LEU A 23 -60.43 -46.55 9.95
N PRO A 24 -60.78 -47.10 8.74
CA PRO A 24 -61.20 -46.34 7.56
C PRO A 24 -62.59 -46.72 7.00
N ARG A 25 -63.12 -45.91 6.09
CA ARG A 25 -64.27 -46.18 5.17
C ARG A 25 -64.11 -45.23 3.97
N GLY A 26 -64.32 -45.59 2.70
CA GLY A 26 -64.81 -46.80 2.06
C GLY A 26 -64.61 -46.68 0.54
N ALA A 27 -64.63 -47.83 -0.13
CA ALA A 27 -64.53 -47.99 -1.57
C ALA A 27 -65.90 -47.87 -2.27
N ALA A 28 -65.89 -47.39 -3.53
CA ALA A 28 -66.89 -47.55 -4.62
C ALA A 28 -66.67 -46.37 -5.61
N LEU A 29 -66.45 -46.48 -6.92
CA LEU A 29 -66.77 -47.49 -7.94
C LEU A 29 -65.71 -47.48 -9.06
N ALA A 30 -65.48 -48.65 -9.64
CA ALA A 30 -64.72 -48.85 -10.87
C ALA A 30 -65.62 -48.72 -12.10
N ASN A 31 -65.08 -48.21 -13.21
CA ASN A 31 -65.20 -48.80 -14.56
C ASN A 31 -64.38 -48.00 -15.59
N GLY A 32 -63.47 -48.68 -16.29
CA GLY A 32 -62.83 -48.18 -17.52
C GLY A 32 -61.34 -48.45 -17.64
N LEU A 33 -60.95 -49.55 -18.28
CA LEU A 33 -59.62 -49.81 -18.87
C LEU A 33 -59.86 -50.42 -20.27
N PRO A 34 -58.88 -50.49 -21.20
CA PRO A 34 -57.60 -49.77 -21.29
C PRO A 34 -57.40 -49.09 -22.67
N SER A 35 -56.46 -48.15 -22.77
CA SER A 35 -55.67 -48.04 -24.00
C SER A 35 -54.20 -47.79 -23.64
N SER A 36 -53.38 -48.63 -24.26
CA SER A 36 -51.97 -48.84 -24.07
C SER A 36 -51.12 -47.77 -24.74
N GLY A 37 -50.12 -47.27 -24.03
CA GLY A 37 -48.97 -46.60 -24.64
C GLY A 37 -48.56 -45.28 -23.99
N SER A 38 -47.93 -45.34 -22.82
CA SER A 38 -47.05 -44.27 -22.36
C SER A 38 -46.06 -44.83 -21.34
N GLY A 39 -44.76 -44.59 -21.60
CA GLY A 39 -43.69 -44.78 -20.61
C GLY A 39 -43.90 -43.88 -19.39
N PRO A 40 -43.06 -43.99 -18.35
CA PRO A 40 -43.27 -43.27 -17.10
C PRO A 40 -43.29 -41.76 -17.36
N SER A 41 -44.50 -41.18 -17.31
CA SER A 41 -44.75 -39.75 -17.25
C SER A 41 -44.04 -39.21 -16.02
N VAL A 42 -42.94 -38.49 -16.26
CA VAL A 42 -42.42 -37.49 -15.33
C VAL A 42 -43.55 -36.49 -15.15
N ASN A 43 -44.36 -36.65 -14.10
CA ASN A 43 -45.49 -35.79 -13.79
C ASN A 43 -44.98 -34.37 -13.50
N GLY A 44 -44.81 -33.61 -14.58
CA GLY A 44 -44.46 -32.21 -14.59
C GLY A 44 -45.68 -31.36 -14.27
N ASN A 45 -45.86 -31.03 -13.01
CA ASN A 45 -46.45 -29.75 -12.64
C ASN A 45 -45.28 -28.88 -12.18
N GLY A 46 -44.85 -27.94 -13.02
CA GLY A 46 -43.71 -27.10 -12.73
C GLY A 46 -43.17 -26.37 -13.95
N ARG A 47 -42.02 -25.71 -13.75
CA ARG A 47 -41.39 -24.84 -14.75
C ARG A 47 -41.10 -25.52 -16.09
N CYS A 48 -40.91 -26.85 -16.10
CA CYS A 48 -40.63 -27.64 -17.30
C CYS A 48 -41.73 -27.61 -18.38
N ASN A 49 -42.99 -27.39 -17.98
CA ASN A 49 -44.15 -27.40 -18.88
C ASN A 49 -44.66 -26.00 -19.20
N SER A 50 -43.92 -24.97 -18.78
CA SER A 50 -44.27 -23.56 -19.00
C SER A 50 -43.21 -22.90 -19.90
N PRO A 51 -43.57 -22.44 -21.12
CA PRO A 51 -42.63 -21.66 -21.94
C PRO A 51 -42.15 -20.43 -21.15
N PRO A 52 -40.89 -19.98 -21.34
CA PRO A 52 -39.89 -20.42 -22.33
C PRO A 52 -39.01 -21.61 -21.88
N CYS A 53 -39.40 -22.33 -20.85
CA CYS A 53 -38.57 -23.37 -20.26
C CYS A 53 -38.92 -24.77 -20.75
N SER A 54 -37.92 -25.65 -20.79
CA SER A 54 -38.06 -27.08 -21.09
C SER A 54 -37.12 -27.89 -20.20
N CYS A 55 -37.45 -29.17 -19.99
CA CYS A 55 -36.61 -30.07 -19.21
C CYS A 55 -36.25 -31.33 -20.00
N ASP A 56 -35.03 -31.81 -19.82
CA ASP A 56 -34.62 -33.11 -20.34
C ASP A 56 -34.88 -34.24 -19.34
N GLN A 57 -34.67 -35.48 -19.79
CA GLN A 57 -34.81 -36.69 -18.96
C GLN A 57 -33.77 -36.81 -17.83
N TYR A 58 -32.72 -35.98 -17.84
CA TYR A 58 -31.65 -35.95 -16.85
C TYR A 58 -31.86 -34.85 -15.79
N GLY A 59 -33.01 -34.17 -15.82
CA GLY A 59 -33.34 -33.10 -14.87
C GLY A 59 -32.66 -31.77 -15.18
N ARG A 60 -32.19 -31.54 -16.42
CA ARG A 60 -31.70 -30.23 -16.85
C ARG A 60 -32.88 -29.35 -17.25
N LEU A 61 -33.09 -28.26 -16.52
CA LEU A 61 -33.98 -27.17 -16.89
C LEU A 61 -33.24 -26.18 -17.80
N THR A 62 -33.78 -25.93 -19.00
CA THR A 62 -33.26 -24.93 -19.94
C THR A 62 -34.36 -23.93 -20.27
N CYS A 63 -34.11 -22.65 -20.04
CA CYS A 63 -35.00 -21.55 -20.39
C CYS A 63 -34.27 -20.60 -21.35
N ASP A 64 -34.85 -20.34 -22.52
CA ASP A 64 -34.30 -19.40 -23.51
C ASP A 64 -35.38 -18.36 -23.88
N CYS A 65 -35.21 -17.12 -23.41
CA CYS A 65 -36.24 -16.09 -23.60
C CYS A 65 -36.02 -15.22 -24.85
N LYS A 66 -35.26 -15.69 -25.85
CA LYS A 66 -35.02 -14.93 -27.09
C LYS A 66 -36.28 -14.34 -27.73
N ASP A 67 -37.37 -15.09 -27.72
CA ASP A 67 -38.66 -14.69 -28.30
C ASP A 67 -39.72 -14.30 -27.23
N ASN A 68 -39.33 -14.23 -25.95
CA ASN A 68 -40.25 -13.98 -24.84
C ASN A 68 -39.82 -12.73 -24.05
N PRO A 69 -40.55 -11.60 -24.18
CA PRO A 69 -40.20 -10.36 -23.49
C PRO A 69 -40.59 -10.36 -22.00
N GLU A 70 -41.32 -11.39 -21.54
CA GLU A 70 -41.80 -11.48 -20.16
C GLU A 70 -40.67 -11.80 -19.17
N GLU A 71 -40.85 -11.35 -17.94
CA GLU A 71 -39.94 -11.66 -16.84
C GLU A 71 -39.97 -13.15 -16.47
N LEU A 72 -38.79 -13.76 -16.41
CA LEU A 72 -38.63 -15.15 -15.99
C LEU A 72 -38.50 -15.25 -14.47
N ILE A 73 -39.59 -15.60 -13.80
CA ILE A 73 -39.58 -15.86 -12.35
C ILE A 73 -39.17 -17.31 -12.05
N LEU A 74 -38.13 -17.51 -11.26
CA LEU A 74 -37.66 -18.81 -10.80
C LEU A 74 -37.95 -18.95 -9.30
N THR A 75 -38.86 -19.86 -8.95
CA THR A 75 -39.38 -20.04 -7.59
C THR A 75 -39.46 -21.50 -7.20
N ALA A 76 -39.32 -21.82 -5.91
CA ALA A 76 -39.50 -23.19 -5.40
C ALA A 76 -40.99 -23.60 -5.36
N ASP A 77 -41.87 -22.64 -5.10
CA ASP A 77 -43.29 -22.89 -4.83
C ASP A 77 -44.20 -22.43 -5.97
N GLY A 78 -45.40 -23.01 -6.02
CA GLY A 78 -46.45 -22.68 -6.99
C GLY A 78 -46.46 -23.57 -8.24
N GLU A 79 -47.44 -23.34 -9.13
CA GLU A 79 -47.66 -24.16 -10.32
C GLU A 79 -46.49 -24.12 -11.33
N ARG A 80 -45.67 -23.05 -11.25
CA ARG A 80 -44.46 -22.85 -12.07
C ARG A 80 -43.17 -23.08 -11.27
N GLY A 81 -43.25 -23.82 -10.16
CA GLY A 81 -42.11 -24.11 -9.29
C GLY A 81 -41.00 -24.92 -9.97
N LEU A 82 -39.78 -24.77 -9.45
CA LEU A 82 -38.61 -25.57 -9.80
C LEU A 82 -38.78 -26.98 -9.24
N GLY A 83 -38.57 -27.99 -10.09
CA GLY A 83 -38.72 -29.39 -9.69
C GLY A 83 -37.59 -29.86 -8.77
N ARG A 84 -37.91 -30.69 -7.77
CA ARG A 84 -36.93 -31.26 -6.81
C ARG A 84 -35.84 -32.11 -7.46
N HIS A 85 -36.14 -32.69 -8.62
CA HIS A 85 -35.22 -33.53 -9.39
C HIS A 85 -34.38 -32.75 -10.40
N THR A 86 -34.46 -31.41 -10.39
CA THR A 86 -33.66 -30.58 -11.29
C THR A 86 -32.20 -30.66 -10.85
N SER A 87 -31.34 -31.12 -11.75
CA SER A 87 -29.90 -31.29 -11.53
C SER A 87 -29.09 -30.15 -12.13
N ARG A 88 -29.61 -29.46 -13.15
CA ARG A 88 -28.94 -28.34 -13.80
C ARG A 88 -29.95 -27.29 -14.23
N ILE A 89 -29.64 -26.02 -14.02
CA ILE A 89 -30.47 -24.90 -14.46
C ILE A 89 -29.64 -24.07 -15.43
N VAL A 90 -30.16 -23.85 -16.64
CA VAL A 90 -29.53 -23.00 -17.65
C VAL A 90 -30.55 -21.98 -18.13
N VAL A 91 -30.27 -20.70 -17.90
CA VAL A 91 -31.12 -19.58 -18.33
C VAL A 91 -30.33 -18.72 -19.30
N ASN A 92 -30.86 -18.55 -20.50
CA ASN A 92 -30.19 -17.86 -21.59
C ASN A 92 -31.05 -16.75 -22.18
N ASN A 93 -30.41 -15.65 -22.57
CA ASN A 93 -30.97 -14.57 -23.39
C ASN A 93 -32.29 -14.01 -22.84
N CYS A 94 -32.37 -13.85 -21.51
CA CYS A 94 -33.57 -13.35 -20.86
C CYS A 94 -33.49 -11.87 -20.54
N PRO A 95 -34.52 -11.06 -20.87
CA PRO A 95 -34.49 -9.63 -20.59
C PRO A 95 -34.55 -9.33 -19.09
N SER A 96 -35.40 -10.04 -18.35
CA SER A 96 -35.46 -9.99 -16.88
C SER A 96 -35.58 -11.40 -16.30
N VAL A 97 -34.81 -11.67 -15.26
CA VAL A 97 -34.89 -12.91 -14.47
C VAL A 97 -34.98 -12.54 -13.00
N LEU A 98 -35.99 -13.07 -12.31
CA LEU A 98 -36.15 -12.93 -10.87
C LEU A 98 -35.92 -14.30 -10.21
N LEU A 99 -34.85 -14.42 -9.43
CA LEU A 99 -34.60 -15.61 -8.61
C LEU A 99 -35.14 -15.36 -7.19
N THR A 100 -36.24 -16.02 -6.84
CA THR A 100 -36.89 -15.81 -5.55
C THR A 100 -36.11 -16.44 -4.40
N ASN A 101 -36.47 -16.03 -3.18
CA ASN A 101 -35.89 -16.54 -1.96
C ASN A 101 -36.08 -18.06 -1.83
N PHE A 102 -35.02 -18.78 -1.46
CA PHE A 102 -35.05 -20.23 -1.23
C PHE A 102 -35.48 -21.05 -2.46
N SER A 103 -35.41 -20.47 -3.66
CA SER A 103 -35.79 -21.14 -4.91
C SER A 103 -35.04 -22.46 -5.13
N LEU A 104 -33.80 -22.57 -4.62
CA LEU A 104 -32.95 -23.74 -4.80
C LEU A 104 -32.98 -24.78 -3.67
N VAL A 105 -33.70 -24.51 -2.58
CA VAL A 105 -33.56 -25.28 -1.33
C VAL A 105 -34.07 -26.72 -1.41
N GLN A 106 -34.98 -27.02 -2.35
CA GLN A 106 -35.60 -28.34 -2.48
C GLN A 106 -34.86 -29.26 -3.49
N MET A 107 -33.81 -28.75 -4.15
CA MET A 107 -33.08 -29.48 -5.19
C MET A 107 -31.88 -30.21 -4.60
N ASP A 108 -32.12 -31.43 -4.14
CA ASP A 108 -31.10 -32.26 -3.47
C ASP A 108 -29.94 -32.67 -4.40
N GLY A 109 -30.15 -32.68 -5.71
CA GLY A 109 -29.17 -33.12 -6.72
C GLY A 109 -28.66 -32.00 -7.64
N LEU A 110 -28.74 -30.73 -7.22
CA LEU A 110 -28.34 -29.60 -8.04
C LEU A 110 -26.82 -29.55 -8.21
N ILE A 111 -26.36 -29.58 -9.46
CA ILE A 111 -24.95 -29.59 -9.85
C ILE A 111 -24.54 -28.23 -10.42
N SER A 112 -25.37 -27.59 -11.24
CA SER A 112 -25.03 -26.28 -11.80
C SER A 112 -26.23 -25.35 -11.97
N VAL A 113 -25.96 -24.06 -11.80
CA VAL A 113 -26.86 -22.97 -12.14
C VAL A 113 -26.10 -21.99 -13.02
N ASP A 114 -26.52 -21.87 -14.28
CA ASP A 114 -25.89 -21.05 -15.29
C ASP A 114 -26.88 -19.98 -15.77
N LEU A 115 -26.59 -18.72 -15.48
CA LEU A 115 -27.37 -17.55 -15.90
C LEU A 115 -26.55 -16.75 -16.91
N ILE A 116 -26.97 -16.73 -18.18
CA ILE A 116 -26.16 -16.25 -19.29
C ILE A 116 -26.95 -15.23 -20.11
N ASN A 117 -26.32 -14.08 -20.40
CA ASN A 117 -26.93 -13.00 -21.18
C ASN A 117 -28.26 -12.54 -20.58
N VAL A 118 -28.30 -12.30 -19.27
CA VAL A 118 -29.49 -11.80 -18.57
C VAL A 118 -29.37 -10.28 -18.40
N ALA A 119 -30.21 -9.52 -19.10
CA ALA A 119 -30.08 -8.06 -19.10
C ALA A 119 -30.36 -7.45 -17.72
N ASN A 120 -31.34 -7.98 -16.97
CA ASN A 120 -31.59 -7.62 -15.59
C ASN A 120 -31.83 -8.87 -14.72
N LEU A 121 -30.87 -9.20 -13.86
CA LEU A 121 -30.95 -10.32 -12.93
C LEU A 121 -31.25 -9.78 -11.53
N THR A 122 -32.49 -9.98 -11.09
CA THR A 122 -32.94 -9.63 -9.75
C THR A 122 -32.78 -10.83 -8.83
N LEU A 123 -31.93 -10.68 -7.81
CA LEU A 123 -31.65 -11.72 -6.82
C LEU A 123 -32.31 -11.33 -5.50
N MET A 124 -33.10 -12.24 -4.93
CA MET A 124 -33.61 -12.09 -3.58
C MET A 124 -32.61 -12.64 -2.55
N HIS A 125 -32.79 -12.27 -1.28
CA HIS A 125 -32.05 -12.86 -0.16
C HIS A 125 -32.19 -14.39 -0.19
N HIS A 126 -31.09 -15.12 0.03
CA HIS A 126 -31.06 -16.57 -0.01
C HIS A 126 -31.53 -17.20 -1.33
N SER A 127 -31.45 -16.47 -2.45
CA SER A 127 -31.82 -16.98 -3.77
C SER A 127 -30.91 -18.13 -4.23
N PHE A 128 -29.61 -18.08 -3.91
CA PHE A 128 -28.67 -19.18 -4.10
C PHE A 128 -28.44 -20.02 -2.84
N LYS A 129 -29.46 -20.17 -1.98
CA LYS A 129 -29.39 -21.10 -0.86
C LYS A 129 -29.64 -22.53 -1.33
N LEU A 130 -28.63 -23.37 -1.18
CA LEU A 130 -28.65 -24.77 -1.61
C LEU A 130 -29.29 -25.69 -0.56
N SER A 131 -29.78 -26.85 -1.01
CA SER A 131 -30.17 -27.94 -0.12
C SER A 131 -28.96 -28.42 0.70
N GLN A 132 -29.17 -28.87 1.94
CA GLN A 132 -28.10 -29.49 2.75
C GLN A 132 -27.54 -30.78 2.13
N LYS A 133 -28.30 -31.41 1.21
CA LYS A 133 -27.86 -32.60 0.49
C LYS A 133 -27.20 -32.30 -0.85
N ALA A 134 -27.43 -31.11 -1.38
CA ALA A 134 -26.72 -30.66 -2.57
C ALA A 134 -25.25 -30.49 -2.18
N SER A 135 -24.37 -31.08 -2.96
CA SER A 135 -22.93 -30.96 -2.78
C SER A 135 -22.31 -30.64 -4.12
N ASN A 136 -21.22 -29.88 -4.08
CA ASN A 136 -20.46 -29.52 -5.26
C ASN A 136 -21.27 -28.73 -6.32
N THR A 137 -22.20 -27.87 -5.91
CA THR A 137 -22.95 -27.05 -6.87
C THR A 137 -22.10 -25.89 -7.38
N ARG A 138 -22.07 -25.70 -8.70
CA ARG A 138 -21.44 -24.55 -9.37
C ARG A 138 -22.46 -23.49 -9.74
N ILE A 139 -22.17 -22.23 -9.42
CA ILE A 139 -23.01 -21.09 -9.77
C ILE A 139 -22.23 -20.19 -10.73
N THR A 140 -22.78 -20.01 -11.93
CA THR A 140 -22.17 -19.22 -12.99
C THR A 140 -23.13 -18.12 -13.42
N VAL A 141 -22.67 -16.86 -13.45
CA VAL A 141 -23.41 -15.73 -14.02
C VAL A 141 -22.51 -15.06 -15.05
N ARG A 142 -22.98 -14.93 -16.30
CA ARG A 142 -22.20 -14.40 -17.41
C ARG A 142 -22.94 -13.31 -18.16
N ASN A 143 -22.22 -12.27 -18.56
CA ASN A 143 -22.72 -11.19 -19.42
C ASN A 143 -24.08 -10.66 -18.94
N SER A 144 -24.20 -10.40 -17.64
CA SER A 144 -25.47 -10.07 -17.01
C SER A 144 -25.34 -8.81 -16.16
N SER A 145 -26.47 -8.13 -15.89
CA SER A 145 -26.52 -7.01 -14.96
C SER A 145 -27.28 -7.42 -13.72
N VAL A 146 -26.71 -7.15 -12.54
CA VAL A 146 -27.32 -7.34 -11.23
C VAL A 146 -27.40 -5.98 -10.57
N ASP A 147 -28.60 -5.49 -10.25
CA ASP A 147 -28.74 -4.20 -9.58
C ASP A 147 -28.18 -4.27 -8.15
N VAL A 148 -28.66 -5.24 -7.37
CA VAL A 148 -28.24 -5.45 -5.99
C VAL A 148 -27.90 -6.92 -5.76
N LEU A 149 -26.72 -7.18 -5.19
CA LEU A 149 -26.35 -8.47 -4.64
C LEU A 149 -26.73 -8.48 -3.14
N PRO A 150 -27.83 -9.13 -2.75
CA PRO A 150 -28.38 -8.99 -1.41
C PRO A 150 -27.58 -9.75 -0.36
N SER A 151 -27.83 -9.45 0.91
CA SER A 151 -27.23 -10.18 2.03
C SER A 151 -27.60 -11.68 1.98
N ASN A 152 -26.64 -12.54 2.31
CA ASN A 152 -26.78 -14.00 2.35
C ASN A 152 -27.35 -14.59 1.06
N VAL A 153 -27.02 -14.01 -0.10
CA VAL A 153 -27.50 -14.50 -1.39
C VAL A 153 -26.99 -15.91 -1.67
N PHE A 154 -25.71 -16.18 -1.37
CA PHE A 154 -25.10 -17.50 -1.44
C PHE A 154 -25.12 -18.17 -0.06
N HIS A 155 -25.49 -19.45 0.01
CA HIS A 155 -25.52 -20.20 1.28
C HIS A 155 -25.49 -21.71 1.02
N GLY A 156 -24.60 -22.43 1.70
CA GLY A 156 -24.50 -23.90 1.64
C GLY A 156 -23.18 -24.41 1.04
N ASP A 157 -23.19 -25.66 0.58
CA ASP A 157 -22.05 -26.35 -0.05
C ASP A 157 -21.94 -25.94 -1.53
N VAL A 158 -21.26 -24.82 -1.77
CA VAL A 158 -21.06 -24.24 -3.11
C VAL A 158 -19.63 -24.53 -3.53
N GLU A 159 -19.43 -25.33 -4.58
CA GLU A 159 -18.09 -25.65 -5.09
C GLU A 159 -17.40 -24.40 -5.62
N ALA A 160 -18.11 -23.68 -6.49
CA ALA A 160 -17.55 -22.56 -7.23
C ALA A 160 -18.61 -21.50 -7.54
N ILE A 161 -18.22 -20.24 -7.36
CA ILE A 161 -18.99 -19.06 -7.76
C ILE A 161 -18.18 -18.33 -8.83
N VAL A 162 -18.74 -18.20 -10.03
CA VAL A 162 -18.09 -17.56 -11.18
C VAL A 162 -19.00 -16.46 -11.70
N LEU A 163 -18.55 -15.20 -11.57
CA LEU A 163 -19.20 -14.04 -12.17
C LEU A 163 -18.29 -13.51 -13.28
N GLU A 164 -18.77 -13.48 -14.52
CA GLU A 164 -17.97 -13.12 -15.69
C GLU A 164 -18.67 -12.02 -16.51
N ASN A 165 -17.98 -10.91 -16.75
CA ASN A 165 -18.53 -9.72 -17.45
C ASN A 165 -19.87 -9.28 -16.83
N VAL A 166 -19.94 -9.25 -15.50
CA VAL A 166 -21.16 -8.88 -14.75
C VAL A 166 -21.06 -7.44 -14.26
N ARG A 167 -22.09 -6.64 -14.51
CA ARG A 167 -22.26 -5.34 -13.86
C ARG A 167 -23.04 -5.53 -12.57
N ILE A 168 -22.52 -5.05 -11.46
CA ILE A 168 -23.13 -5.11 -10.14
C ILE A 168 -23.30 -3.68 -9.63
N GLY A 169 -24.54 -3.22 -9.43
CA GLY A 169 -24.80 -1.89 -8.89
C GLY A 169 -24.30 -1.80 -7.44
N GLN A 170 -24.86 -2.62 -6.56
CA GLN A 170 -24.49 -2.63 -5.15
C GLN A 170 -24.25 -4.04 -4.62
N VAL A 171 -23.15 -4.23 -3.88
CA VAL A 171 -22.90 -5.43 -3.08
C VAL A 171 -23.19 -5.12 -1.62
N LEU A 172 -24.25 -5.71 -1.06
CA LEU A 172 -24.63 -5.51 0.33
C LEU A 172 -23.70 -6.27 1.29
N ALA A 173 -23.69 -5.83 2.55
CA ALA A 173 -23.04 -6.56 3.63
C ALA A 173 -23.51 -8.02 3.67
N PHE A 174 -22.59 -8.94 3.96
CA PHE A 174 -22.84 -10.38 4.07
C PHE A 174 -23.35 -11.05 2.79
N ALA A 175 -23.20 -10.43 1.60
CA ALA A 175 -23.56 -11.07 0.34
C ALA A 175 -22.88 -12.43 0.17
N PHE A 176 -21.58 -12.49 0.47
CA PHE A 176 -20.80 -13.72 0.53
C PHE A 176 -20.56 -14.09 1.99
N ALA A 177 -21.48 -14.90 2.54
CA ALA A 177 -21.42 -15.42 3.90
C ALA A 177 -21.97 -16.85 3.94
N ASN A 178 -21.57 -17.64 4.94
CA ASN A 178 -22.07 -19.00 5.13
C ASN A 178 -21.81 -19.95 3.95
N LEU A 179 -20.66 -19.78 3.30
CA LEU A 179 -20.16 -20.70 2.28
C LEU A 179 -19.40 -21.84 2.96
N ILE A 180 -19.66 -23.07 2.50
CA ILE A 180 -19.05 -24.29 3.02
C ILE A 180 -18.40 -25.03 1.85
N ASN A 181 -17.21 -25.62 2.09
CA ASN A 181 -16.47 -26.41 1.11
C ASN A 181 -16.18 -25.70 -0.23
N THR A 182 -16.11 -24.37 -0.21
CA THR A 182 -15.96 -23.61 -1.44
C THR A 182 -14.54 -23.70 -1.98
N ASN A 183 -14.43 -24.25 -3.19
CA ASN A 183 -13.16 -24.39 -3.87
C ASN A 183 -12.71 -23.07 -4.49
N SER A 184 -13.59 -22.36 -5.21
CA SER A 184 -13.19 -21.12 -5.89
C SER A 184 -14.27 -20.06 -5.98
N ILE A 185 -13.90 -18.81 -5.72
CA ILE A 185 -14.69 -17.63 -6.07
C ILE A 185 -13.90 -16.86 -7.12
N THR A 186 -14.52 -16.61 -8.28
CA THR A 186 -13.89 -15.90 -9.40
C THR A 186 -14.79 -14.79 -9.90
N LEU A 187 -14.26 -13.57 -9.86
CA LEU A 187 -14.89 -12.36 -10.39
C LEU A 187 -14.05 -11.88 -11.59
N GLU A 188 -14.53 -12.14 -12.80
CA GLU A 188 -13.82 -11.83 -14.04
C GLU A 188 -14.52 -10.68 -14.77
N ASN A 189 -13.79 -9.59 -15.02
CA ASN A 189 -14.27 -8.38 -15.68
C ASN A 189 -15.58 -7.84 -15.05
N CYS A 190 -15.73 -8.00 -13.74
CA CYS A 190 -16.88 -7.50 -13.01
C CYS A 190 -16.75 -6.00 -12.72
N ARG A 191 -17.81 -5.24 -12.99
CA ARG A 191 -17.90 -3.83 -12.63
C ARG A 191 -18.81 -3.68 -11.42
N ILE A 192 -18.23 -3.47 -10.25
CA ILE A 192 -18.95 -3.18 -9.02
C ILE A 192 -18.97 -1.66 -8.84
N GLU A 193 -20.15 -1.05 -8.69
CA GLU A 193 -20.26 0.41 -8.49
C GLU A 193 -20.10 0.77 -7.02
N VAL A 194 -20.84 0.09 -6.14
CA VAL A 194 -20.81 0.29 -4.69
C VAL A 194 -20.64 -1.05 -3.99
N ILE A 195 -19.73 -1.09 -3.02
CA ILE A 195 -19.55 -2.25 -2.14
C ILE A 195 -19.61 -1.81 -0.68
N GLU A 196 -20.42 -2.51 0.11
CA GLU A 196 -20.54 -2.26 1.54
C GLU A 196 -19.43 -2.96 2.34
N ALA A 197 -19.15 -2.42 3.53
CA ALA A 197 -18.34 -3.13 4.51
C ALA A 197 -18.96 -4.49 4.84
N LEU A 198 -18.13 -5.49 5.09
CA LEU A 198 -18.51 -6.86 5.41
C LEU A 198 -19.24 -7.60 4.28
N ALA A 199 -19.16 -7.13 3.02
CA ALA A 199 -19.70 -7.82 1.85
C ALA A 199 -19.24 -9.29 1.77
N PHE A 200 -17.99 -9.55 2.11
CA PHE A 200 -17.41 -10.89 2.23
C PHE A 200 -17.03 -11.14 3.69
N LYS A 201 -17.66 -12.11 4.34
CA LYS A 201 -17.46 -12.33 5.78
C LYS A 201 -17.47 -13.78 6.20
N LYS A 202 -16.43 -14.18 6.95
CA LYS A 202 -16.36 -15.44 7.71
C LYS A 202 -16.74 -16.67 6.88
N PHE A 203 -15.92 -16.96 5.88
CA PHE A 203 -15.98 -18.20 5.13
C PHE A 203 -14.59 -18.60 4.68
N ASP A 204 -14.47 -19.87 4.31
CA ASP A 204 -13.22 -20.46 3.87
C ASP A 204 -13.30 -20.78 2.38
N VAL A 205 -12.24 -20.48 1.64
CA VAL A 205 -12.15 -20.77 0.21
C VAL A 205 -10.73 -21.19 -0.17
N ARG A 206 -10.56 -22.02 -1.21
CA ARG A 206 -9.21 -22.35 -1.68
C ARG A 206 -8.62 -21.28 -2.58
N PHE A 207 -9.40 -20.82 -3.55
CA PHE A 207 -9.00 -19.80 -4.53
C PHE A 207 -9.97 -18.63 -4.52
N PHE A 208 -9.46 -17.42 -4.28
CA PHE A 208 -10.22 -16.20 -4.49
C PHE A 208 -9.50 -15.36 -5.54
N HIS A 209 -10.12 -15.21 -6.71
CA HIS A 209 -9.56 -14.49 -7.85
C HIS A 209 -10.48 -13.36 -8.27
N MET A 210 -9.93 -12.16 -8.38
CA MET A 210 -10.54 -11.07 -9.10
C MET A 210 -9.62 -10.67 -10.25
N ILE A 211 -10.16 -10.76 -11.47
CA ILE A 211 -9.41 -10.59 -12.71
C ILE A 211 -10.11 -9.54 -13.54
N GLY A 212 -9.45 -8.42 -13.81
CA GLY A 212 -10.03 -7.26 -14.46
C GLY A 212 -11.11 -6.58 -13.60
N GLY A 213 -11.84 -5.66 -14.23
CA GLY A 213 -12.99 -5.01 -13.60
C GLY A 213 -12.64 -3.90 -12.60
N THR A 214 -13.60 -3.59 -11.72
CA THR A 214 -13.47 -2.49 -10.74
C THR A 214 -14.26 -2.77 -9.46
N PHE A 215 -13.74 -2.29 -8.32
CA PHE A 215 -14.43 -2.23 -7.03
C PHE A 215 -15.13 -0.88 -6.77
N GLY A 216 -15.25 -0.04 -7.79
CA GLY A 216 -15.85 1.29 -7.67
C GLY A 216 -14.91 2.32 -7.05
N ASP A 217 -15.48 3.47 -6.70
CA ASP A 217 -14.71 4.64 -6.26
C ASP A 217 -14.23 4.56 -4.80
N GLN A 218 -14.85 3.69 -4.00
CA GLN A 218 -14.50 3.49 -2.59
C GLN A 218 -14.54 1.99 -2.25
N VAL A 219 -13.46 1.51 -1.64
CA VAL A 219 -13.38 0.18 -1.02
C VAL A 219 -13.35 0.40 0.49
N PRO A 220 -14.48 0.27 1.20
CA PRO A 220 -14.56 0.57 2.63
C PRO A 220 -13.72 -0.40 3.47
N SER A 221 -13.49 -0.02 4.73
CA SER A 221 -12.85 -0.90 5.69
C SER A 221 -13.66 -2.18 5.86
N ARG A 222 -12.96 -3.31 5.99
CA ARG A 222 -13.55 -4.63 6.25
C ARG A 222 -14.50 -5.12 5.16
N VAL A 223 -14.35 -4.70 3.90
CA VAL A 223 -15.07 -5.29 2.75
C VAL A 223 -14.89 -6.81 2.73
N MET A 224 -13.64 -7.25 2.88
CA MET A 224 -13.27 -8.63 3.14
C MET A 224 -12.88 -8.76 4.59
N ASN A 225 -13.70 -9.45 5.39
CA ASN A 225 -13.51 -9.53 6.82
C ASN A 225 -13.45 -10.97 7.30
N ASP A 226 -12.28 -11.37 7.79
CA ASP A 226 -12.06 -12.67 8.45
C ASP A 226 -12.35 -13.81 7.48
N ILE A 227 -11.83 -13.70 6.25
CA ILE A 227 -11.92 -14.73 5.21
C ILE A 227 -10.67 -15.58 5.29
N GLU A 228 -10.82 -16.91 5.34
CA GLU A 228 -9.69 -17.81 5.22
C GLU A 228 -9.53 -18.26 3.77
N ILE A 229 -8.34 -18.03 3.20
CA ILE A 229 -7.99 -18.44 1.85
C ILE A 229 -6.87 -19.45 1.94
N TYR A 230 -7.04 -20.68 1.46
CA TYR A 230 -6.04 -21.73 1.67
C TYR A 230 -4.91 -21.74 0.66
N ASP A 231 -5.19 -21.47 -0.61
CA ASP A 231 -4.21 -21.60 -1.69
C ASP A 231 -3.79 -20.22 -2.22
N LYS A 232 -4.68 -19.50 -2.91
CA LYS A 232 -4.30 -18.25 -3.60
C LYS A 232 -5.36 -17.15 -3.46
N PHE A 233 -4.89 -15.98 -3.05
CA PHE A 233 -5.61 -14.71 -3.18
C PHE A 233 -4.99 -13.91 -4.33
N MET A 234 -5.79 -13.53 -5.32
CA MET A 234 -5.31 -12.83 -6.50
C MET A 234 -6.20 -11.64 -6.87
N LEU A 235 -5.57 -10.48 -7.01
CA LEU A 235 -6.09 -9.31 -7.70
C LEU A 235 -5.22 -9.11 -8.94
N ASP A 236 -5.80 -9.21 -10.13
CA ASP A 236 -5.08 -9.03 -11.40
C ASP A 236 -5.84 -8.06 -12.30
N GLY A 237 -5.27 -6.92 -12.68
CA GLY A 237 -5.93 -5.98 -13.58
C GLY A 237 -7.11 -5.22 -12.97
N VAL A 238 -7.22 -5.19 -11.63
CA VAL A 238 -8.37 -4.61 -10.92
C VAL A 238 -8.17 -3.11 -10.71
N LYS A 239 -9.22 -2.32 -10.99
CA LYS A 239 -9.27 -0.89 -10.67
C LYS A 239 -9.95 -0.65 -9.32
N MET A 240 -9.34 0.18 -8.49
CA MET A 240 -9.85 0.55 -7.17
C MET A 240 -9.68 2.06 -6.98
N GLY A 241 -10.73 2.75 -6.54
CA GLY A 241 -10.63 4.16 -6.16
C GLY A 241 -9.88 4.35 -4.85
N ASN A 242 -10.58 4.74 -3.78
CA ASN A 242 -10.00 4.86 -2.45
C ASN A 242 -10.13 3.56 -1.64
N VAL A 243 -9.01 2.93 -1.33
CA VAL A 243 -8.95 1.72 -0.52
C VAL A 243 -8.67 2.08 0.93
N ARG A 244 -9.67 1.89 1.79
CA ARG A 244 -9.61 2.23 3.21
C ARG A 244 -8.72 1.28 4.01
N SER A 245 -8.29 1.74 5.19
CA SER A 245 -7.57 0.90 6.16
C SER A 245 -8.33 -0.41 6.45
N SER A 246 -7.59 -1.52 6.46
CA SER A 246 -8.11 -2.88 6.67
C SER A 246 -9.30 -3.23 5.76
N ALA A 247 -9.34 -2.73 4.52
CA ALA A 247 -10.33 -3.14 3.53
C ALA A 247 -10.28 -4.65 3.27
N PHE A 248 -9.07 -5.21 3.22
CA PHE A 248 -8.80 -6.62 2.97
C PHE A 248 -8.21 -7.29 4.22
N VAL A 249 -9.07 -7.90 5.05
CA VAL A 249 -8.68 -8.71 6.21
C VAL A 249 -8.76 -10.19 5.86
N ILE A 250 -7.62 -10.76 5.47
CA ILE A 250 -7.52 -12.10 4.87
C ILE A 250 -6.55 -12.97 5.67
N LYS A 251 -6.88 -14.24 5.84
CA LYS A 251 -6.09 -15.19 6.61
C LYS A 251 -5.65 -16.38 5.77
N ARG A 252 -4.41 -16.81 6.02
CA ARG A 252 -3.80 -18.07 5.61
C ARG A 252 -3.55 -18.32 4.11
N PRO A 253 -3.52 -17.35 3.17
CA PRO A 253 -3.20 -17.67 1.78
C PRO A 253 -1.75 -18.14 1.67
N LYS A 254 -1.52 -19.23 0.92
CA LYS A 254 -0.15 -19.63 0.53
C LYS A 254 0.46 -18.64 -0.45
N THR A 255 -0.35 -18.01 -1.27
CA THR A 255 0.12 -17.00 -2.24
C THR A 255 -0.82 -15.81 -2.27
N VAL A 256 -0.23 -14.62 -2.16
CA VAL A 256 -0.91 -13.34 -2.38
C VAL A 256 -0.33 -12.72 -3.64
N ALA A 257 -1.18 -12.40 -4.60
CA ALA A 257 -0.79 -11.78 -5.86
C ALA A 257 -1.63 -10.52 -6.11
N ILE A 258 -0.98 -9.36 -6.18
CA ILE A 258 -1.55 -8.07 -6.53
C ILE A 258 -0.82 -7.60 -7.79
N LEU A 259 -1.45 -7.79 -8.94
CA LEU A 259 -0.82 -7.70 -10.25
C LEU A 259 -1.58 -6.72 -11.15
N ASN A 260 -0.87 -5.88 -11.89
CA ASN A 260 -1.48 -5.03 -12.92
C ASN A 260 -2.67 -4.17 -12.42
N CYS A 261 -2.76 -3.89 -11.11
CA CYS A 261 -3.88 -3.15 -10.53
C CYS A 261 -3.63 -1.64 -10.64
N ALA A 262 -4.73 -0.89 -10.73
CA ALA A 262 -4.71 0.56 -10.62
C ALA A 262 -5.45 0.98 -9.35
N ILE A 263 -4.76 1.65 -8.43
CA ILE A 263 -5.29 2.08 -7.14
C ILE A 263 -5.12 3.59 -7.01
N ASP A 264 -6.22 4.33 -6.89
CA ASP A 264 -6.14 5.79 -6.83
C ASP A 264 -5.62 6.30 -5.49
N ASN A 265 -6.17 5.80 -4.39
CA ASN A 265 -5.71 6.13 -3.03
C ASN A 265 -5.65 4.86 -2.18
N LEU A 266 -4.53 4.67 -1.47
CA LEU A 266 -4.29 3.51 -0.63
C LEU A 266 -3.98 3.98 0.79
N GLU A 267 -4.91 3.75 1.73
CA GLU A 267 -4.73 4.12 3.13
C GLU A 267 -3.76 3.18 3.87
N SER A 268 -3.41 3.55 5.10
CA SER A 268 -2.55 2.78 5.98
C SER A 268 -3.15 1.40 6.27
N GLU A 269 -2.33 0.35 6.27
CA GLU A 269 -2.75 -1.03 6.56
C GLU A 269 -3.99 -1.48 5.75
N ALA A 270 -4.16 -1.00 4.52
CA ALA A 270 -5.28 -1.38 3.64
C ALA A 270 -5.39 -2.90 3.43
N PHE A 271 -4.25 -3.59 3.42
CA PHE A 271 -4.13 -5.04 3.33
C PHE A 271 -3.65 -5.61 4.68
N ASP A 272 -4.56 -6.09 5.52
CA ASP A 272 -4.24 -6.87 6.73
C ASP A 272 -4.33 -8.37 6.38
N ILE A 273 -3.20 -8.91 5.91
CA ILE A 273 -3.14 -10.26 5.38
C ILE A 273 -2.12 -11.09 6.16
N SER A 274 -2.61 -12.16 6.79
CA SER A 274 -1.77 -13.15 7.46
C SER A 274 -1.45 -14.31 6.50
N VAL A 275 -0.26 -14.33 5.88
CA VAL A 275 0.10 -15.26 4.79
C VAL A 275 0.91 -16.47 5.26
N ARG A 276 0.89 -17.53 4.45
CA ARG A 276 1.66 -18.77 4.67
C ARG A 276 2.73 -19.04 3.60
N GLY A 277 3.03 -18.04 2.77
CA GLY A 277 3.96 -18.18 1.67
C GLY A 277 4.26 -16.86 0.98
N THR A 278 4.44 -16.91 -0.34
CA THR A 278 4.96 -15.80 -1.13
C THR A 278 3.93 -14.69 -1.35
N VAL A 279 4.41 -13.45 -1.30
CA VAL A 279 3.66 -12.24 -1.65
C VAL A 279 4.26 -11.62 -2.91
N ILE A 280 3.41 -11.32 -3.90
CA ILE A 280 3.81 -10.78 -5.20
C ILE A 280 3.00 -9.51 -5.46
N ILE A 281 3.67 -8.37 -5.53
CA ILE A 281 3.09 -7.06 -5.84
C ILE A 281 3.83 -6.51 -7.05
N LYS A 282 3.21 -6.60 -8.23
CA LYS A 282 3.90 -6.28 -9.48
C LYS A 282 3.05 -5.53 -10.50
N ASN A 283 3.66 -4.64 -11.27
CA ASN A 283 3.02 -3.92 -12.38
C ASN A 283 1.83 -3.04 -11.94
N ASN A 284 1.79 -2.59 -10.69
CA ASN A 284 0.67 -1.80 -10.19
C ASN A 284 0.93 -0.30 -10.39
N THR A 285 -0.12 0.45 -10.69
CA THR A 285 -0.10 1.91 -10.68
C THR A 285 -0.78 2.40 -9.41
N LEU A 286 0.03 2.92 -8.47
CA LEU A 286 -0.44 3.41 -7.18
C LEU A 286 -0.46 4.94 -7.21
N GLY A 287 -1.65 5.52 -6.99
CA GLY A 287 -1.86 6.96 -6.96
C GLY A 287 -1.26 7.56 -5.69
N ASN A 288 -2.06 7.74 -4.65
CA ASN A 288 -1.59 8.19 -3.33
C ASN A 288 -1.37 6.98 -2.40
N VAL A 289 -0.17 6.82 -1.86
CA VAL A 289 0.17 5.74 -0.93
C VAL A 289 0.45 6.30 0.46
N ALA A 290 -0.44 5.99 1.40
CA ALA A 290 -0.30 6.41 2.78
C ALA A 290 0.80 5.63 3.52
N PHE A 291 1.15 6.11 4.70
CA PHE A 291 2.07 5.44 5.61
C PHE A 291 1.67 3.98 5.86
N GLY A 292 2.59 3.03 5.66
CA GLY A 292 2.38 1.64 6.07
C GLY A 292 1.27 0.87 5.37
N SER A 293 0.89 1.24 4.15
CA SER A 293 -0.21 0.57 3.42
C SER A 293 -0.06 -0.94 3.27
N PHE A 294 1.18 -1.45 3.18
CA PHE A 294 1.50 -2.88 3.06
C PHE A 294 2.04 -3.51 4.34
N PHE A 295 2.16 -2.75 5.42
CA PHE A 295 2.83 -3.21 6.65
C PHE A 295 2.09 -4.38 7.32
N ALA A 296 0.76 -4.38 7.25
CA ALA A 296 -0.08 -5.40 7.87
C ALA A 296 -0.10 -6.73 7.08
N ILE A 297 0.63 -6.84 5.98
CA ILE A 297 0.94 -8.12 5.35
C ILE A 297 2.07 -8.77 6.17
N ARG A 298 1.76 -9.89 6.82
CA ARG A 298 2.64 -10.58 7.79
C ARG A 298 2.51 -12.09 7.68
N ALA A 299 3.49 -12.83 8.19
CA ALA A 299 3.38 -14.29 8.25
C ALA A 299 2.37 -14.73 9.32
N ASP A 300 1.66 -15.83 9.05
CA ASP A 300 0.76 -16.48 9.98
C ASP A 300 1.53 -17.13 11.14
N THR A 301 1.32 -16.64 12.35
CA THR A 301 2.05 -17.05 13.56
C THR A 301 1.67 -18.44 14.05
N GLU A 302 0.43 -18.89 13.80
CA GLU A 302 -0.06 -20.19 14.26
C GLU A 302 0.58 -21.37 13.53
N ASN A 303 1.08 -21.15 12.31
CA ASN A 303 1.74 -22.18 11.50
C ASN A 303 3.27 -22.07 11.55
N ARG A 304 3.82 -21.24 12.44
CA ARG A 304 5.26 -21.09 12.62
C ARG A 304 5.80 -22.33 13.33
N ILE A 305 6.28 -23.30 12.55
CA ILE A 305 7.16 -24.36 13.06
C ILE A 305 8.34 -23.64 13.76
N PRO A 306 8.78 -24.08 14.96
CA PRO A 306 9.82 -23.40 15.72
C PRO A 306 11.07 -23.15 14.86
N PRO A 307 11.78 -22.03 15.09
CA PRO A 307 12.67 -21.45 14.11
C PRO A 307 13.89 -22.34 13.87
N SER A 308 13.95 -22.99 12.70
CA SER A 308 15.21 -23.01 11.97
C SER A 308 15.37 -21.58 11.44
N ASN A 309 16.35 -20.84 11.97
CA ASN A 309 16.60 -19.40 11.84
C ASN A 309 16.75 -18.82 10.41
N THR A 310 16.18 -19.41 9.35
CA THR A 310 16.53 -19.04 7.97
C THR A 310 15.39 -18.99 6.95
N ASN A 311 14.17 -19.45 7.27
CA ASN A 311 13.13 -19.56 6.25
C ASN A 311 12.12 -18.40 6.32
N LEU A 312 12.60 -17.18 6.05
CA LEU A 312 11.71 -16.05 5.76
C LEU A 312 10.98 -16.30 4.43
N TYR A 313 9.70 -15.94 4.36
CA TYR A 313 8.97 -15.97 3.09
C TYR A 313 9.48 -14.87 2.16
N THR A 314 9.20 -14.97 0.86
CA THR A 314 9.60 -13.93 -0.10
C THR A 314 8.45 -12.95 -0.33
N LEU A 315 8.74 -11.65 -0.25
CA LEU A 315 7.86 -10.58 -0.70
C LEU A 315 8.52 -9.87 -1.88
N MET A 316 7.90 -9.92 -3.06
CA MET A 316 8.39 -9.26 -4.26
C MET A 316 7.56 -8.01 -4.55
N PHE A 317 8.21 -6.85 -4.61
CA PHE A 317 7.62 -5.59 -5.00
C PHE A 317 8.35 -5.07 -6.25
N LYS A 318 7.81 -5.35 -7.44
CA LYS A 318 8.54 -5.15 -8.71
C LYS A 318 7.74 -4.35 -9.73
N ASN A 319 8.37 -3.40 -10.42
CA ASN A 319 7.73 -2.64 -11.51
C ASN A 319 6.42 -1.96 -11.10
N ASN A 320 6.41 -1.25 -9.98
CA ASN A 320 5.22 -0.52 -9.53
C ASN A 320 5.47 0.99 -9.70
N SER A 321 4.45 1.76 -10.06
CA SER A 321 4.53 3.22 -10.11
C SER A 321 3.86 3.86 -8.91
N LEU A 322 4.42 4.96 -8.41
CA LEU A 322 3.91 5.78 -7.31
C LEU A 322 3.69 7.21 -7.80
N ASN A 323 2.48 7.77 -7.70
CA ASN A 323 2.25 9.17 -8.06
C ASN A 323 2.54 10.12 -6.88
N SER A 324 2.00 9.80 -5.70
CA SER A 324 2.15 10.54 -4.45
C SER A 324 2.34 9.53 -3.31
N PHE A 325 3.14 9.88 -2.32
CA PHE A 325 3.38 8.99 -1.20
C PHE A 325 3.70 9.76 0.09
N GLU A 326 3.30 9.18 1.21
CA GLU A 326 3.71 9.65 2.53
C GLU A 326 5.07 9.06 2.93
N GLU A 327 5.67 9.68 3.94
CA GLU A 327 6.84 9.13 4.62
C GLU A 327 6.51 7.73 5.18
N GLY A 328 7.31 6.73 4.87
CA GLY A 328 7.12 5.34 5.29
C GLY A 328 6.01 4.61 4.53
N SER A 329 5.71 5.02 3.29
CA SER A 329 4.69 4.39 2.44
C SER A 329 4.99 2.93 2.07
N LEU A 330 6.26 2.61 1.76
CA LEU A 330 6.69 1.26 1.35
C LEU A 330 7.44 0.51 2.47
N ILE A 331 6.85 0.47 3.66
CA ILE A 331 7.33 -0.38 4.74
C ILE A 331 6.67 -1.76 4.69
N PHE A 332 7.44 -2.78 5.04
CA PHE A 332 7.05 -4.19 5.01
C PHE A 332 7.53 -4.90 6.28
N ASP A 333 6.86 -5.98 6.68
CA ASP A 333 7.26 -6.80 7.82
C ASP A 333 8.54 -7.60 7.52
N ARG A 334 9.69 -7.07 7.96
CA ARG A 334 11.00 -7.71 7.81
C ARG A 334 11.22 -8.92 8.71
N THR A 335 10.35 -9.14 9.71
CA THR A 335 10.45 -10.32 10.59
C THR A 335 9.84 -11.57 9.96
N SER A 336 8.94 -11.35 9.00
CA SER A 336 8.22 -12.39 8.27
C SER A 336 8.81 -12.64 6.88
N PHE A 337 9.35 -11.60 6.23
CA PHE A 337 9.73 -11.65 4.82
C PHE A 337 11.16 -11.20 4.53
N ARG A 338 11.75 -11.85 3.52
CA ARG A 338 12.83 -11.30 2.70
C ARG A 338 12.18 -10.49 1.57
N THR A 339 12.34 -9.17 1.64
CA THR A 339 11.75 -8.21 0.69
C THR A 339 12.67 -7.99 -0.50
N GLU A 340 12.15 -8.15 -1.72
CA GLU A 340 12.81 -7.84 -2.97
C GLU A 340 12.09 -6.67 -3.65
N ILE A 341 12.66 -5.47 -3.56
CA ILE A 341 12.13 -4.26 -4.17
C ILE A 341 12.94 -3.97 -5.43
N ASN A 342 12.30 -3.77 -6.58
CA ASN A 342 12.99 -3.45 -7.83
C ASN A 342 12.09 -2.64 -8.78
N SER A 343 12.67 -1.70 -9.54
CA SER A 343 11.99 -0.96 -10.61
C SER A 343 10.75 -0.21 -10.09
N VAL A 344 10.87 0.46 -8.96
CA VAL A 344 9.79 1.30 -8.42
C VAL A 344 9.89 2.68 -9.08
N LEU A 345 8.92 3.01 -9.91
CA LEU A 345 8.86 4.29 -10.61
C LEU A 345 8.14 5.34 -9.74
N VAL A 346 8.85 6.37 -9.30
CA VAL A 346 8.20 7.60 -8.84
C VAL A 346 7.78 8.37 -10.09
N ASN A 347 6.47 8.47 -10.32
CA ASN A 347 5.87 9.09 -11.50
C ASN A 347 5.89 10.62 -11.41
N GLN A 348 7.08 11.16 -11.15
CA GLN A 348 7.40 12.58 -11.07
C GLN A 348 8.73 12.82 -11.77
N VAL A 349 8.94 14.05 -12.23
CA VAL A 349 10.20 14.44 -12.88
C VAL A 349 11.33 14.41 -11.86
N CYS A 350 12.45 13.79 -12.22
CA CYS A 350 13.64 13.75 -11.40
C CYS A 350 14.14 15.17 -11.06
N ASP A 351 14.25 15.49 -9.78
CA ASP A 351 14.88 16.71 -9.29
C ASP A 351 15.91 16.36 -8.21
N CYS A 352 17.10 16.93 -8.30
CA CYS A 352 18.21 16.72 -7.37
C CYS A 352 17.83 17.03 -5.92
N ASN A 353 16.99 18.04 -5.68
CA ASN A 353 16.55 18.37 -4.32
C ASN A 353 15.59 17.30 -3.79
N GLN A 354 14.64 16.86 -4.63
CA GLN A 354 13.61 15.89 -4.26
C GLN A 354 14.15 14.47 -4.10
N LEU A 355 15.16 14.06 -4.88
CA LEU A 355 15.75 12.73 -4.80
C LEU A 355 16.23 12.37 -3.39
N SER A 356 16.87 13.31 -2.70
CA SER A 356 17.33 13.11 -1.31
C SER A 356 16.16 12.87 -0.34
N ILE A 357 15.05 13.58 -0.57
CA ILE A 357 13.81 13.48 0.20
C ILE A 357 13.14 12.14 -0.08
N TRP A 358 12.97 11.76 -1.36
CA TRP A 358 12.34 10.50 -1.74
C TRP A 358 13.08 9.28 -1.22
N LYS A 359 14.42 9.26 -1.34
CA LYS A 359 15.26 8.18 -0.78
C LYS A 359 15.03 7.98 0.71
N SER A 360 14.95 9.08 1.46
CA SER A 360 14.76 9.02 2.91
C SER A 360 13.31 8.74 3.32
N GLN A 361 12.32 9.17 2.54
CA GLN A 361 10.91 9.06 2.89
C GLN A 361 10.27 7.72 2.48
N ILE A 362 10.55 7.19 1.28
CA ILE A 362 9.85 5.99 0.78
C ILE A 362 10.07 4.78 1.70
N LEU A 363 11.30 4.59 2.18
CA LEU A 363 11.72 3.49 3.05
C LEU A 363 12.10 3.96 4.47
N ASN A 364 11.37 4.93 5.05
CA ASN A 364 11.67 5.37 6.42
C ASN A 364 11.15 4.40 7.49
N TYR A 365 11.95 3.40 7.85
CA TYR A 365 11.60 2.48 8.94
C TYR A 365 11.74 3.11 10.34
N THR A 366 12.64 4.08 10.54
CA THR A 366 12.95 4.65 11.85
C THR A 366 11.77 5.42 12.45
N ASN A 367 11.14 6.27 11.64
CA ASN A 367 9.94 7.02 12.06
C ASN A 367 8.66 6.17 11.99
N ALA A 368 8.66 5.12 11.15
CA ALA A 368 7.54 4.20 11.05
C ALA A 368 7.31 3.39 12.33
N TYR A 369 8.38 2.78 12.85
CA TYR A 369 8.28 1.96 14.06
C TYR A 369 7.91 2.80 15.28
N SER A 370 8.37 4.05 15.40
CA SER A 370 7.98 4.92 16.53
C SER A 370 6.49 5.31 16.50
N ARG A 371 5.91 5.55 15.31
CA ARG A 371 4.46 5.79 15.14
C ARG A 371 3.62 4.52 15.36
N LEU A 372 4.13 3.36 14.96
CA LEU A 372 3.41 2.07 15.12
C LEU A 372 3.47 1.55 16.56
N ILE A 373 4.59 1.71 17.27
CA ILE A 373 4.75 1.31 18.68
C ILE A 373 3.81 2.14 19.58
N THR A 374 3.66 3.44 19.29
CA THR A 374 2.72 4.28 20.06
C THR A 374 1.25 3.94 19.79
N SER A 375 0.91 3.42 18.61
CA SER A 375 -0.46 3.05 18.25
C SER A 375 -0.87 1.64 18.69
N ARG A 376 0.06 0.69 18.82
CA ARG A 376 -0.30 -0.75 18.90
C ARG A 376 -0.15 -1.37 20.27
N ASP A 377 0.66 -0.85 21.20
CA ASP A 377 0.83 -1.52 22.50
C ASP A 377 1.29 -0.63 23.68
N ASN A 378 0.50 -0.67 24.77
CA ASN A 378 0.89 -0.36 26.15
C ASN A 378 1.79 -1.44 26.77
N THR A 379 2.35 -2.36 25.96
CA THR A 379 3.19 -3.46 26.43
C THR A 379 4.64 -3.21 26.02
N ASN A 380 5.49 -3.07 27.03
CA ASN A 380 6.94 -2.84 26.95
C ASN A 380 7.66 -4.03 26.28
N ILE A 381 7.59 -4.15 24.96
CA ILE A 381 8.44 -5.04 24.19
C ILE A 381 9.39 -4.18 23.36
N LEU A 382 10.62 -4.02 23.87
CA LEU A 382 11.74 -3.51 23.09
C LEU A 382 11.95 -4.45 21.90
N ALA A 383 11.54 -4.04 20.70
CA ALA A 383 12.07 -4.62 19.48
C ALA A 383 13.56 -4.22 19.36
N PRO A 384 14.45 -5.13 18.96
CA PRO A 384 15.85 -4.79 18.76
C PRO A 384 15.97 -3.70 17.68
N PRO A 385 16.98 -2.83 17.73
CA PRO A 385 17.26 -1.92 16.63
C PRO A 385 17.59 -2.78 15.43
N PHE A 386 16.65 -2.91 14.49
CA PHE A 386 16.98 -3.47 13.18
C PHE A 386 18.05 -2.56 12.61
N SER A 387 19.27 -3.07 12.51
CA SER A 387 20.28 -2.46 11.67
C SER A 387 19.62 -2.24 10.31
N LEU A 388 19.67 -1.01 9.81
CA LEU A 388 19.66 -0.78 8.37
C LEU A 388 20.88 -1.54 7.84
N GLU A 389 20.80 -2.88 7.75
CA GLU A 389 21.53 -3.56 6.71
C GLU A 389 20.94 -2.99 5.45
N THR A 390 21.70 -2.06 4.90
CA THR A 390 21.91 -1.83 3.48
C THR A 390 21.86 -3.18 2.77
N SER A 391 20.65 -3.74 2.59
CA SER A 391 20.39 -4.72 1.56
C SER A 391 20.58 -3.94 0.28
N VAL A 392 21.85 -3.87 -0.11
CA VAL A 392 22.42 -3.44 -1.39
C VAL A 392 21.32 -2.79 -2.22
N GLU A 393 21.21 -1.47 -2.09
CA GLU A 393 20.36 -0.68 -2.98
C GLU A 393 20.88 -0.94 -4.38
N ASP A 394 20.31 -1.95 -5.03
CA ASP A 394 20.57 -2.20 -6.44
C ASP A 394 20.25 -0.87 -7.13
N PRO A 395 21.16 -0.36 -7.97
CA PRO A 395 21.04 0.98 -8.53
C PRO A 395 19.71 1.20 -9.27
N GLU A 396 19.05 0.13 -9.68
CA GLU A 396 17.78 0.09 -10.42
C GLU A 396 16.52 -0.02 -9.54
N THR A 397 16.66 0.10 -8.21
CA THR A 397 15.52 -0.07 -7.28
C THR A 397 14.48 1.02 -7.45
N PHE A 398 14.91 2.28 -7.57
CA PHE A 398 14.05 3.46 -7.68
C PHE A 398 14.34 4.23 -8.96
N LEU A 399 13.27 4.54 -9.69
CA LEU A 399 13.28 5.21 -10.99
C LEU A 399 12.46 6.50 -10.91
N CYS A 400 12.79 7.51 -11.70
CA CYS A 400 11.98 8.71 -11.92
C CYS A 400 11.96 9.08 -13.41
N LEU A 401 11.07 10.00 -13.79
CA LEU A 401 10.96 10.49 -15.17
C LEU A 401 12.05 11.54 -15.46
N GLU A 402 12.80 11.39 -16.53
CA GLU A 402 13.79 12.41 -16.91
C GLU A 402 13.12 13.69 -17.44
N ASN A 403 12.01 13.55 -18.15
CA ASN A 403 11.24 14.67 -18.71
C ASN A 403 9.74 14.31 -18.77
N LEU A 404 8.87 15.32 -18.74
CA LEU A 404 7.41 15.14 -18.80
C LEU A 404 6.93 14.57 -20.13
N ASP A 405 7.64 14.90 -21.22
CA ASP A 405 7.23 14.56 -22.59
C ASP A 405 7.90 13.28 -23.14
N ALA A 406 8.87 12.72 -22.41
CA ALA A 406 9.58 11.51 -22.81
C ALA A 406 9.29 10.40 -21.79
N GLU A 407 8.88 9.21 -22.24
CA GLU A 407 8.82 7.99 -21.43
C GLU A 407 10.21 7.49 -20.99
N SER A 408 11.25 8.34 -21.02
CA SER A 408 12.58 8.00 -20.55
C SER A 408 12.61 8.05 -19.01
N THR A 409 12.80 6.88 -18.42
CA THR A 409 13.03 6.72 -16.99
C THR A 409 14.51 6.61 -16.71
N SER A 410 14.99 7.27 -15.66
CA SER A 410 16.36 7.09 -15.15
C SER A 410 16.32 6.58 -13.72
N SER A 411 17.33 5.82 -13.34
CA SER A 411 17.49 5.43 -11.93
C SER A 411 17.95 6.62 -11.09
N PHE A 412 17.58 6.62 -9.81
CA PHE A 412 17.96 7.69 -8.90
C PHE A 412 19.48 7.90 -8.85
N ILE A 413 20.26 6.82 -8.86
CA ILE A 413 21.73 6.86 -8.80
C ILE A 413 22.32 7.41 -10.11
N GLU A 414 21.80 6.96 -11.25
CA GLU A 414 22.25 7.43 -12.57
C GLU A 414 21.93 8.92 -12.77
N PHE A 415 20.73 9.37 -12.39
CA PHE A 415 20.36 10.77 -12.49
C PHE A 415 21.19 11.65 -11.56
N GLU A 416 21.39 11.22 -10.32
CA GLU A 416 22.20 11.95 -9.33
C GLU A 416 23.65 12.14 -9.80
N THR A 417 24.26 11.08 -10.32
CA THR A 417 25.65 11.13 -10.82
C THR A 417 25.80 12.00 -12.07
N ARG A 418 24.81 12.03 -12.98
CA ARG A 418 24.87 12.84 -14.20
C ARG A 418 24.54 14.30 -13.99
N ASN A 419 23.48 14.59 -13.24
CA ASN A 419 22.86 15.93 -13.21
C ASN A 419 23.08 16.66 -11.88
N CYS A 420 23.24 15.93 -10.77
CA CYS A 420 23.32 16.53 -9.43
C CYS A 420 24.75 16.74 -8.94
N ALA A 421 25.76 16.24 -9.67
CA ALA A 421 27.18 16.37 -9.36
C ALA A 421 27.78 17.80 -9.52
N LEU A 422 26.96 18.85 -9.42
CA LEU A 422 27.40 20.25 -9.39
C LEU A 422 28.33 20.57 -8.20
N SER A 423 28.28 19.76 -7.12
CA SER A 423 29.25 19.84 -6.01
C SER A 423 30.69 19.53 -6.46
N SER A 424 30.87 18.58 -7.39
CA SER A 424 32.20 18.26 -7.95
C SER A 424 32.72 19.39 -8.85
N SER A 425 31.83 20.07 -9.59
CA SER A 425 32.21 21.20 -10.45
C SER A 425 32.62 22.42 -9.63
N MET A 426 31.91 22.72 -8.52
CA MET A 426 32.31 23.78 -7.59
C MET A 426 33.64 23.46 -6.89
N LEU A 427 33.88 22.22 -6.48
CA LEU A 427 35.19 21.81 -5.92
C LEU A 427 36.32 21.94 -6.93
N LEU A 428 36.10 21.58 -8.19
CA LEU A 428 37.07 21.80 -9.26
C LEU A 428 37.34 23.29 -9.48
N LEU A 429 36.31 24.13 -9.47
CA LEU A 429 36.44 25.58 -9.61
C LEU A 429 37.18 26.21 -8.41
N ILE A 430 36.90 25.76 -7.18
CA ILE A 430 37.64 26.19 -5.98
C ILE A 430 39.10 25.74 -6.03
N SER A 431 39.37 24.51 -6.47
CA SER A 431 40.75 24.00 -6.62
C SER A 431 41.53 24.74 -7.70
N ALA A 432 40.87 25.12 -8.80
CA ALA A 432 41.46 25.92 -9.87
C ALA A 432 41.78 27.34 -9.38
N ILE A 433 40.86 27.97 -8.63
CA ILE A 433 41.09 29.29 -8.03
C ILE A 433 42.23 29.24 -7.01
N SER A 434 42.27 28.23 -6.13
CA SER A 434 43.36 28.11 -5.15
C SER A 434 44.71 27.86 -5.82
N GLY A 435 44.74 27.04 -6.88
CA GLY A 435 45.95 26.80 -7.67
C GLY A 435 46.46 28.06 -8.34
N LEU A 436 45.57 28.87 -8.91
CA LEU A 436 45.92 30.15 -9.55
C LEU A 436 46.43 31.18 -8.53
N LEU A 437 45.84 31.22 -7.34
CA LEU A 437 46.26 32.10 -6.25
C LEU A 437 47.64 31.71 -5.70
N LEU A 438 47.93 30.41 -5.61
CA LEU A 438 49.24 29.90 -5.21
C LEU A 438 50.32 30.24 -6.25
N LEU A 439 50.00 30.12 -7.54
CA LEU A 439 50.87 30.54 -8.65
C LEU A 439 51.19 32.03 -8.60
N LEU A 440 50.19 32.89 -8.31
CA LEU A 440 50.40 34.33 -8.16
C LEU A 440 51.31 34.66 -6.97
N ILE A 441 51.18 33.96 -5.84
CA ILE A 441 52.06 34.13 -4.68
C ILE A 441 53.50 33.75 -5.04
N ILE A 442 53.69 32.63 -5.74
CA ILE A 442 55.02 32.19 -6.19
C ILE A 442 55.62 33.21 -7.15
N ALA A 443 54.86 33.68 -8.15
CA ALA A 443 55.31 34.69 -9.10
C ALA A 443 55.70 36.01 -8.41
N ALA A 444 54.89 36.49 -7.46
CA ALA A 444 55.20 37.66 -6.67
C ALA A 444 56.47 37.48 -5.83
N SER A 445 56.65 36.31 -5.21
CA SER A 445 57.85 36.00 -4.42
C SER A 445 59.12 35.95 -5.28
N LEU A 446 59.02 35.38 -6.49
CA LEU A 446 60.11 35.36 -7.47
C LEU A 446 60.43 36.76 -7.98
N LEU A 447 59.42 37.59 -8.22
CA LEU A 447 59.60 38.98 -8.66
C LEU A 447 60.29 39.81 -7.57
N VAL A 448 59.88 39.66 -6.31
CA VAL A 448 60.56 40.26 -5.16
C VAL A 448 62.00 39.76 -5.02
N TYR A 449 62.24 38.46 -5.22
CA TYR A 449 63.58 37.87 -5.20
C TYR A 449 64.47 38.44 -6.31
N TYR A 450 63.97 38.52 -7.54
CA TYR A 450 64.69 39.12 -8.68
C TYR A 450 64.96 40.60 -8.45
N CYS A 451 63.99 41.38 -7.97
CA CYS A 451 64.18 42.78 -7.62
C CYS A 451 65.23 42.97 -6.50
N ARG A 452 65.24 42.09 -5.49
CA ARG A 452 66.27 42.11 -4.42
C ARG A 452 67.65 41.71 -4.94
N LYS A 453 67.74 40.72 -5.83
CA LYS A 453 69.01 40.27 -6.44
C LYS A 453 69.59 41.36 -7.33
N HIS A 454 68.78 41.97 -8.20
CA HIS A 454 69.21 43.08 -9.06
C HIS A 454 69.63 44.33 -8.25
N ARG A 455 68.99 44.61 -7.12
CA ARG A 455 69.46 45.67 -6.19
C ARG A 455 70.79 45.35 -5.50
N ARG A 456 71.12 44.07 -5.29
CA ARG A 456 72.43 43.66 -4.72
C ARG A 456 73.55 43.81 -5.74
N ASP A 457 73.31 43.49 -7.01
CA ASP A 457 74.33 43.61 -8.05
C ASP A 457 74.58 45.07 -8.47
N GLY A 458 73.58 45.95 -8.33
CA GLY A 458 73.72 47.39 -8.57
C GLY A 458 74.55 48.16 -7.53
N ARG A 459 74.92 47.57 -6.38
CA ARG A 459 75.67 48.26 -5.29
C ARG A 459 77.19 48.04 -5.32
N LYS A 460 77.75 47.29 -6.29
CA LYS A 460 79.20 46.98 -6.37
C LYS A 460 80.03 47.85 -7.33
N ARG A 461 79.51 48.98 -7.82
CA ARG A 461 80.29 49.97 -8.58
C ARG A 461 80.45 51.27 -7.77
N TRP A 462 81.43 51.28 -6.88
CA TRP A 462 82.07 52.53 -6.43
C TRP A 462 83.55 52.44 -6.78
N ILE A 463 84.00 53.44 -7.53
CA ILE A 463 85.35 53.64 -8.07
C ILE A 463 86.28 54.07 -6.94
N SER A 464 87.45 53.44 -6.84
CA SER A 464 88.57 53.83 -5.98
C SER A 464 89.67 54.49 -6.81
N VAL A 465 90.11 55.69 -6.44
CA VAL A 465 91.37 56.33 -6.87
C VAL A 465 91.87 57.27 -5.74
N PRO A 466 93.17 57.64 -5.65
CA PRO A 466 94.04 57.22 -4.56
C PRO A 466 94.64 58.37 -3.74
N THR A 467 95.29 57.97 -2.66
CA THR A 467 95.97 58.71 -1.59
C THR A 467 97.18 59.57 -2.02
N LEU A 468 97.26 60.79 -1.48
CA LEU A 468 98.52 61.45 -1.11
C LEU A 468 98.33 62.21 0.22
N ALA A 469 99.23 61.93 1.17
CA ALA A 469 99.45 62.60 2.46
C ALA A 469 100.16 63.97 2.26
N PRO A 470 100.54 64.79 3.29
CA PRO A 470 100.54 64.56 4.74
C PRO A 470 100.16 65.80 5.62
N ASP A 471 100.30 65.60 6.94
CA ASP A 471 100.78 66.55 7.95
C ASP A 471 99.84 67.53 8.71
N VAL A 472 99.70 67.21 10.02
CA VAL A 472 100.15 68.02 11.19
C VAL A 472 99.19 69.08 11.78
N VAL A 473 99.17 69.12 13.13
CA VAL A 473 98.65 70.18 14.06
C VAL A 473 97.12 70.14 14.28
N THR A 474 96.50 70.12 15.47
CA THR A 474 96.82 70.16 16.91
C THR A 474 95.54 69.90 17.72
N LYS A 475 95.69 69.46 19.00
CA LYS A 475 94.95 69.87 20.22
C LYS A 475 93.40 69.79 20.20
N THR A 476 92.67 69.32 21.20
CA THR A 476 92.87 69.07 22.64
C THR A 476 91.56 68.49 23.17
N GLN A 477 91.63 67.91 24.37
CA GLN A 477 90.61 67.99 25.42
C GLN A 477 89.65 66.80 25.60
N ASN A 478 89.93 66.06 26.69
CA ASN A 478 89.04 65.58 27.77
C ASN A 478 87.74 64.86 27.38
N GLY A 479 87.32 63.74 27.95
CA GLY A 479 87.68 63.02 29.17
C GLY A 479 86.62 61.91 29.37
N VAL A 480 87.02 60.74 29.85
CA VAL A 480 86.61 60.20 31.18
C VAL A 480 85.29 59.38 31.20
N ILE A 481 85.49 58.06 31.34
CA ILE A 481 84.84 57.05 32.21
C ILE A 481 83.33 56.75 32.01
N ASN A 482 82.92 55.58 31.49
CA ASN A 482 82.83 54.22 32.08
C ASN A 482 81.50 53.94 32.82
N ARG A 483 80.94 52.77 32.49
CA ARG A 483 80.40 51.75 33.43
C ARG A 483 78.92 51.76 33.86
N GLU A 484 78.26 50.69 33.40
CA GLU A 484 77.39 49.71 34.06
C GLU A 484 76.59 50.04 35.35
N THR A 485 75.34 49.53 35.29
CA THR A 485 74.60 48.74 36.32
C THR A 485 73.82 49.44 37.44
N THR A 486 72.55 49.03 37.47
CA THR A 486 71.68 48.71 38.62
C THR A 486 71.06 49.81 39.49
N ALA A 487 69.72 49.72 39.51
CA ALA A 487 68.83 49.76 40.67
C ALA A 487 68.35 51.10 41.24
N SER A 488 67.04 51.06 41.57
CA SER A 488 66.27 51.84 42.53
C SER A 488 66.04 53.32 42.30
N GLY A 489 64.77 53.63 42.00
CA GLY A 489 63.92 54.39 42.92
C GLY A 489 63.97 55.92 42.87
N GLY A 490 62.79 56.52 42.69
CA GLY A 490 62.50 57.88 43.19
C GLY A 490 62.36 58.96 42.13
N ALA A 491 61.11 59.23 41.74
CA ALA A 491 60.67 60.53 41.20
C ALA A 491 60.90 61.66 42.24
N PRO A 492 60.85 62.98 41.92
CA PRO A 492 59.62 63.63 41.41
C PRO A 492 59.78 64.87 40.48
N VAL A 493 58.74 65.13 39.67
CA VAL A 493 57.99 66.41 39.45
C VAL A 493 58.76 67.63 38.88
N ASP A 494 58.24 68.52 38.04
CA ASP A 494 57.09 68.73 37.14
C ASP A 494 57.21 70.21 36.67
N SER A 495 56.40 70.61 35.68
CA SER A 495 56.02 71.95 35.18
C SER A 495 56.40 72.22 33.71
N ARG A 496 55.47 71.96 32.76
CA ARG A 496 54.34 72.81 32.28
C ARG A 496 54.84 73.91 31.31
N ILE A 497 54.31 74.17 30.10
CA ILE A 497 52.91 74.26 29.61
C ILE A 497 52.99 74.46 28.05
N THR A 498 52.43 73.55 27.23
CA THR A 498 51.21 73.62 26.37
C THR A 498 51.19 74.54 25.13
N MET A 499 50.75 74.02 23.95
CA MET A 499 49.51 74.41 23.20
C MET A 499 49.37 73.65 21.84
N VAL A 500 48.48 72.64 21.70
CA VAL A 500 47.16 72.54 20.98
C VAL A 500 47.17 72.31 19.42
N VAL A 501 47.07 71.03 18.98
CA VAL A 501 45.97 70.25 18.26
C VAL A 501 44.98 71.02 17.33
N PRO A 502 44.25 70.48 16.29
CA PRO A 502 43.83 69.09 15.87
C PRO A 502 44.05 68.77 14.35
N ASP A 503 43.64 67.67 13.69
CA ASP A 503 42.76 66.50 13.90
C ASP A 503 43.05 65.44 12.80
N GLY A 504 42.73 64.15 13.01
CA GLY A 504 42.44 63.25 11.88
C GLY A 504 42.66 61.74 12.04
N ARG A 505 41.57 61.04 12.42
CA ARG A 505 41.21 59.61 12.16
C ARG A 505 41.75 58.57 13.15
N LEU A 506 40.95 58.05 14.10
CA LEU A 506 39.80 57.11 14.06
C LEU A 506 40.18 55.63 13.82
N TYR A 507 40.15 54.85 14.91
CA TYR A 507 40.01 53.40 14.93
C TYR A 507 38.54 53.03 14.76
N LYS A 508 38.24 52.01 13.96
CA LYS A 508 36.89 51.47 13.76
C LYS A 508 36.73 50.16 14.54
N GLU A 509 35.58 50.06 15.19
CA GLU A 509 35.18 49.14 16.24
C GLU A 509 34.98 47.68 15.77
N THR A 510 35.13 46.74 16.70
CA THR A 510 34.71 45.33 16.60
C THR A 510 33.33 45.16 17.23
N GLU A 511 32.33 44.72 16.47
CA GLU A 511 31.00 44.35 16.98
C GLU A 511 31.04 43.02 17.75
N PHE A 512 30.39 42.99 18.91
CA PHE A 512 30.03 41.79 19.65
C PHE A 512 28.57 41.44 19.35
N HIS A 513 28.31 40.26 18.77
CA HIS A 513 26.95 39.71 18.68
C HIS A 513 26.58 39.03 20.00
N VAL A 514 25.63 39.62 20.73
CA VAL A 514 24.94 38.96 21.85
C VAL A 514 23.62 38.42 21.32
N ILE A 515 23.48 37.10 21.28
CA ILE A 515 22.21 36.43 20.98
C ILE A 515 21.45 36.31 22.29
N VAL A 516 20.33 37.02 22.41
CA VAL A 516 19.36 36.87 23.51
C VAL A 516 18.22 36.01 22.99
N GLU A 517 18.17 34.74 23.39
CA GLU A 517 17.00 33.89 23.17
C GLU A 517 15.86 34.33 24.08
N LYS A 518 14.72 34.66 23.48
CA LYS A 518 13.48 35.01 24.17
C LYS A 518 12.48 33.88 23.92
N ALA A 519 12.25 33.06 24.94
CA ALA A 519 11.20 32.04 24.91
C ALA A 519 9.86 32.68 25.31
N GLU A 520 8.86 32.62 24.43
CA GLU A 520 7.47 32.97 24.75
C GLU A 520 6.72 31.71 25.20
N PRO A 521 5.96 31.76 26.32
CA PRO A 521 5.16 30.63 26.77
C PRO A 521 3.84 30.54 25.97
N LEU A 522 3.59 29.37 25.39
CA LEU A 522 2.29 28.98 24.82
C LEU A 522 1.27 28.81 25.95
N THR A 523 0.29 29.71 26.00
CA THR A 523 -0.92 29.56 26.82
C THR A 523 -1.84 28.54 26.16
N THR A 524 -2.13 27.45 26.86
CA THR A 524 -3.15 26.47 26.51
C THR A 524 -4.53 26.99 26.92
N GLU A 525 -5.35 27.37 25.94
CA GLU A 525 -6.81 27.31 26.09
C GLU A 525 -7.35 26.35 25.03
N LEU A 526 -7.75 25.16 25.49
CA LEU A 526 -8.87 24.34 25.01
C LEU A 526 -9.08 23.15 25.96
#